data_AF-A0A1Q2KUZ1-F1
#
_entry.id   AF-A0A1Q2KUZ1-F1
#
_cell.length_a   1.000
_cell.length_b   1.000
_cell.length_c   1.000
_cell.angle_alpha   90.00
_cell.angle_beta   90.00
_cell.angle_gamma   90.00
#
_symmetry.space_group_name_H-M   'P 1'
#
loop_
_entity.id
_entity.type
_entity.pdbx_description
1 polymer ?
#
loop_
_entity_poly.entity_id
_entity_poly.type
_entity_poly.pdbx_seq_one_letter_code
_entity_poly.pdbx_strand_id
1 'polypeptide(L)' 'MFVGVQGVFLLSRFEIVKYYLFTHTDLTQFYTEGQLVPDITITLSLIVLAVYFLVFMAVSYWTFSTRDVTA' A
#
# COMPACT_ATOMS: atom_id res chain seq x y z
N MET A 1 15.51 -8.77 4.19
CA MET A 1 14.65 -7.61 4.50
C MET A 1 13.90 -7.22 3.23
N PHE A 2 12.61 -6.90 3.32
CA PHE A 2 11.76 -6.58 2.16
C PHE A 2 11.91 -5.10 1.77
N VAL A 3 12.18 -4.82 0.48
CA VAL A 3 12.50 -3.47 -0.04
C VAL A 3 11.35 -2.48 0.16
N GLY A 4 10.09 -2.93 0.08
CA GLY A 4 8.93 -2.04 0.19
C GLY A 4 8.87 -1.30 1.53
N VAL A 5 9.11 -2.00 2.64
CA VAL A 5 9.14 -1.38 3.99
C VAL A 5 10.38 -0.50 4.18
N GLN A 6 11.54 -0.88 3.62
CA GLN A 6 12.73 -0.02 3.65
C GLN A 6 12.51 1.30 2.89
N GLY A 7 11.72 1.26 1.81
CA GLY A 7 11.28 2.44 1.08
C GLY A 7 10.51 3.43 1.97
N VAL A 8 9.68 2.94 2.89
CA VAL A 8 8.96 3.80 3.87
C VAL A 8 9.95 4.54 4.76
N PHE A 9 10.97 3.85 5.29
CA PHE A 9 11.99 4.48 6.13
C PHE A 9 12.77 5.56 5.38
N LEU A 10 13.21 5.28 4.15
CA LEU A 10 13.92 6.22 3.29
C LEU A 10 13.07 7.44 2.94
N LEU A 11 11.78 7.22 2.65
CA LEU A 11 10.87 8.25 2.18
C LEU A 11 10.07 8.93 3.31
N SER A 12 10.26 8.53 4.57
CA SER A 12 9.55 9.03 5.76
C SER A 12 9.54 10.56 5.90
N ARG A 13 10.55 11.23 5.33
CA ARG A 13 10.70 12.69 5.33
C ARG A 13 9.86 13.41 4.28
N PHE A 14 9.28 12.69 3.32
CA PHE A 14 8.51 13.25 2.21
C PHE A 14 7.03 12.97 2.39
N GLU A 15 6.18 13.95 2.10
CA GLU A 15 4.72 13.80 2.27
C GLU A 15 4.10 12.73 1.36
N ILE A 16 4.73 12.44 0.21
CA ILE A 16 4.28 11.41 -0.73
C ILE A 16 4.21 10.01 -0.08
N VAL A 17 5.01 9.77 0.97
CA VAL A 17 5.04 8.48 1.67
C VAL A 17 3.70 8.15 2.32
N LYS A 18 2.85 9.16 2.58
CA LYS A 18 1.47 9.01 3.10
C LYS A 18 0.53 8.28 2.13
N TYR A 19 0.88 8.15 0.84
CA TYR A 19 0.08 7.44 -0.17
C TYR A 19 0.76 6.17 -0.67
N TYR A 20 1.93 5.85 -0.12
CA TYR A 20 2.68 4.68 -0.50
C TYR A 20 2.10 3.44 0.16
N LEU A 21 1.85 2.38 -0.63
CA LEU A 21 1.15 1.17 -0.19
C LEU A 21 1.71 0.59 1.11
N PHE A 22 3.04 0.48 1.20
CA PHE A 22 3.70 -0.17 2.33
C PHE A 22 3.67 0.65 3.62
N THR A 23 3.28 1.92 3.56
CA THR A 23 3.00 2.74 4.76
C THR A 23 1.75 2.24 5.49
N HIS A 24 0.82 1.60 4.77
CA HIS A 24 -0.47 1.14 5.29
C HIS A 24 -0.57 -0.37 5.50
N THR A 25 0.46 -1.14 5.11
CA THR A 25 0.46 -2.61 5.25
C THR A 25 0.60 -3.09 6.69
N ASP A 26 1.16 -2.27 7.58
CA ASP A 26 1.24 -2.58 9.00
C ASP A 26 0.21 -1.74 9.77
N LEU A 27 -0.84 -2.36 10.28
CA LEU A 27 -1.86 -1.69 11.09
C LEU A 27 -1.52 -1.72 12.59
N THR A 28 -0.52 -2.50 13.02
CA THR A 28 -0.12 -2.58 14.42
C THR A 28 0.51 -1.27 14.93
N GLN A 29 1.02 -0.45 14.01
CA GLN A 29 1.55 0.89 14.28
C GLN A 29 0.51 1.86 14.89
N PHE A 30 -0.80 1.59 14.74
CA PHE A 30 -1.85 2.40 15.37
C PHE A 30 -2.10 2.03 16.84
N TYR A 31 -1.60 0.88 17.27
CA TYR A 31 -1.73 0.37 18.64
C TYR A 31 -0.41 0.49 19.43
N THR A 32 0.65 0.93 18.77
CA THR A 32 2.01 1.03 19.31
C THR A 32 2.51 2.47 19.17
N GLU A 33 3.36 2.95 20.08
CA GLU A 33 3.89 4.34 20.04
C GLU A 33 4.87 4.62 18.86
N GLY A 34 5.10 3.63 17.98
CA GLY A 34 6.11 3.66 16.92
C GLY A 34 5.59 4.04 15.53
N GLN A 35 4.68 5.00 15.42
CA GLN A 35 4.16 5.43 14.11
C GLN A 35 5.25 6.14 13.30
N LEU A 36 5.69 5.51 12.20
CA LEU A 36 6.82 5.98 11.39
C LEU A 36 6.50 7.19 10.52
N VAL A 37 5.23 7.35 10.15
CA VAL A 37 4.74 8.43 9.30
C VAL A 37 3.67 9.19 10.07
N PRO A 38 3.84 10.49 10.35
CA PRO A 38 2.85 11.26 11.08
C PRO A 38 1.57 11.50 10.26
N ASP A 39 0.48 11.84 10.95
CA ASP A 39 -0.83 12.20 10.39
C ASP A 39 -1.55 11.14 9.55
N ILE A 40 -1.22 9.85 9.72
CA ILE A 40 -2.02 8.77 9.13
C ILE A 40 -3.05 8.27 10.15
N THR A 41 -4.22 7.85 9.67
CA THR A 41 -5.29 7.28 10.48
C THR A 41 -5.59 5.85 10.02
N ILE A 42 -6.16 5.03 10.90
CA ILE A 42 -6.52 3.66 10.56
C ILE A 42 -7.54 3.59 9.41
N THR A 43 -8.50 4.52 9.37
CA THR A 43 -9.48 4.63 8.29
C THR A 43 -8.81 4.97 6.96
N LEU A 44 -7.87 5.91 6.96
CA LEU A 44 -7.11 6.26 5.75
C LEU A 44 -6.31 5.06 5.23
N SER A 45 -5.65 4.32 6.12
CA SER A 45 -4.91 3.11 5.74
C SER A 45 -5.79 2.05 5.08
N LEU A 46 -6.98 1.80 5.62
CA LEU A 46 -7.92 0.85 5.04
C LEU A 46 -8.42 1.29 3.66
N ILE A 47 -8.72 2.58 3.48
CA ILE A 47 -9.13 3.13 2.18
C ILE A 47 -8.01 2.96 1.15
N VAL A 48 -6.77 3.35 1.49
CA VAL A 48 -5.63 3.21 0.57
C VAL A 48 -5.42 1.74 0.20
N LEU A 49 -5.46 0.83 1.17
CA LEU A 49 -5.29 -0.59 0.91
C LEU A 49 -6.39 -1.14 0.00
N ALA A 50 -7.65 -0.76 0.22
CA ALA A 50 -8.77 -1.14 -0.64
C ALA A 50 -8.60 -0.61 -2.07
N VAL A 51 -8.18 0.65 -2.24
CA VAL A 51 -7.93 1.25 -3.57
C VAL A 51 -6.84 0.50 -4.31
N TYR A 52 -5.68 0.27 -3.69
CA TYR A 52 -4.59 -0.50 -4.33
C TYR A 52 -5.02 -1.94 -4.66
N PHE A 53 -5.78 -2.58 -3.78
CA PHE A 53 -6.32 -3.92 -4.02
C PHE A 53 -7.23 -3.95 -5.27
N LEU A 54 -8.15 -3.00 -5.39
CA LEU A 54 -9.04 -2.89 -6.56
C LEU A 54 -8.24 -2.60 -7.84
N VAL A 55 -7.25 -1.72 -7.77
CA VAL A 55 -6.36 -1.42 -8.92
C VAL A 55 -5.62 -2.68 -9.34
N PHE A 56 -4.99 -3.41 -8.41
CA PHE A 56 -4.30 -4.65 -8.74
C PHE A 56 -5.24 -5.72 -9.29
N MET A 57 -6.44 -5.84 -8.75
CA MET A 57 -7.44 -6.77 -9.27
C MET A 57 -7.88 -6.40 -10.69
N ALA A 58 -8.15 -5.13 -10.95
CA ALA A 58 -8.54 -4.64 -12.28
C ALA A 58 -7.41 -4.84 -13.31
N VAL A 59 -6.17 -4.50 -12.93
CA VAL A 59 -4.99 -4.71 -13.78
C VAL A 59 -4.76 -6.20 -14.03
N SER A 60 -4.85 -7.03 -12.98
CA SER A 60 -4.74 -8.49 -13.10
C SER A 60 -5.80 -9.04 -14.06
N TYR A 61 -7.07 -8.71 -13.82
CA TYR A 61 -8.18 -9.12 -14.66
C TYR A 61 -7.95 -8.71 -16.12
N TRP A 62 -7.58 -7.46 -16.38
CA TRP A 62 -7.33 -7.00 -17.75
C TRP A 62 -6.16 -7.71 -18.42
N THR A 63 -5.05 -7.88 -17.71
CA THR A 63 -3.83 -8.52 -18.21
C THR A 63 -4.03 -10.00 -18.52
N PHE A 64 -4.82 -10.71 -17.70
CA PHE A 64 -5.05 -12.14 -17.87
C PHE A 64 -6.27 -12.45 -18.75
N SER A 65 -7.31 -11.60 -18.77
CA SER A 65 -8.52 -11.82 -19.58
C SER A 65 -8.26 -11.80 -21.09
N THR A 66 -7.17 -11.18 -21.56
CA THR A 66 -6.80 -11.19 -22.99
C THR A 66 -5.97 -12.41 -23.40
N ARG A 67 -5.43 -13.19 -22.45
CA ARG A 67 -4.59 -14.37 -22.77
C ARG A 67 -5.36 -15.69 -22.78
N ASP A 68 -6.56 -15.74 -22.20
CA ASP A 68 -7.44 -16.92 -22.20
C ASP A 68 -8.21 -17.14 -23.52
N VAL A 69 -8.02 -16.31 -24.56
CA VAL A 69 -8.71 -16.42 -25.87
C VAL A 69 -7.85 -17.10 -26.94
N THR A 70 -6.61 -17.50 -26.63
CA THR A 70 -5.74 -18.24 -27.56
C THR A 70 -5.35 -19.58 -26.94
N ALA A 71 -6.29 -20.52 -26.96
CA ALA A 71 -6.07 -21.95 -26.71
C ALA A 71 -5.91 -22.69 -28.05
#